data_AF-S0F2W8-F1
#
_entry.id   AF-S0F2W8-F1
#
_cell.length_a   1.000
_cell.length_b   1.000
_cell.length_c   1.000
_cell.angle_alpha   90.00
_cell.angle_beta   90.00
_cell.angle_gamma   90.00
#
_symmetry.space_group_name_H-M   'P 1'
#
loop_
_entity.id
_entity.type
_entity.pdbx_description
1 polymer ?
#
loop_
_entity_poly.entity_id
_entity_poly.type
_entity_poly.pdbx_seq_one_letter_code
_entity_poly.pdbx_strand_id
1 'polypeptide(L)'
;MFRLAVSRLPAHLRSRSICAPASAEASVSAEGSKPCGSDVDDLYATVLSEVPTHGFTPQAITAAVHALGWSPAAARMFPRGPLDVVDRLVATSNRTLAAVLAEKEMSDDPVERFAFAARTRLQMMDKFHPHWSKALALHHSPTNAGNAARQAAMLVDEMAHFAGYSNPDVRFCMVWTSSSHLSA
;
A
#
# COMPACT_ATOMS: atom_id res chain seq x y z
N MET A 1 -73.19 1.56 0.21
CA MET A 1 -73.33 2.70 -0.72
C MET A 1 -72.18 2.65 -1.73
N PHE A 2 -72.55 2.58 -3.00
CA PHE A 2 -71.79 2.77 -4.26
C PHE A 2 -70.50 1.98 -4.54
N ARG A 3 -70.68 0.90 -5.33
CA ARG A 3 -69.80 0.51 -6.45
C ARG A 3 -69.89 1.57 -7.58
N LEU A 4 -68.84 1.66 -8.40
CA LEU A 4 -68.72 2.15 -9.81
C LEU A 4 -67.40 2.95 -9.92
N ALA A 5 -66.58 2.91 -10.97
CA ALA A 5 -66.59 2.18 -12.23
C ALA A 5 -65.15 2.21 -12.79
N VAL A 6 -64.79 1.16 -13.53
CA VAL A 6 -63.65 1.13 -14.45
C VAL A 6 -63.97 2.03 -15.64
N SER A 7 -63.05 2.92 -16.00
CA SER A 7 -63.06 3.64 -17.29
C SER A 7 -61.66 3.62 -17.90
N ARG A 8 -61.51 2.79 -18.93
CA ARG A 8 -60.39 2.77 -19.88
C ARG A 8 -60.42 4.03 -20.75
N LEU A 9 -59.26 4.59 -21.11
CA LEU A 9 -59.10 5.48 -22.26
C LEU A 9 -57.81 5.16 -23.04
N PRO A 10 -57.75 5.51 -24.34
CA PRO A 10 -57.30 4.59 -25.39
C PRO A 10 -55.86 4.82 -25.90
N ALA A 11 -55.34 3.77 -26.53
CA ALA A 11 -54.15 3.78 -27.36
C ALA A 11 -54.42 4.51 -28.68
N HIS A 12 -53.72 5.62 -28.92
CA HIS A 12 -53.28 6.06 -30.26
C HIS A 12 -52.35 7.26 -30.11
N LEU A 13 -51.09 7.11 -30.51
CA LEU A 13 -50.42 7.97 -31.50
C LEU A 13 -48.93 7.60 -31.57
N ARG A 14 -48.65 6.82 -32.60
CA ARG A 14 -47.50 6.92 -33.51
C ARG A 14 -46.12 7.13 -32.89
N SER A 15 -45.38 6.01 -32.92
CA SER A 15 -44.13 5.86 -33.69
C SER A 15 -43.47 7.19 -34.13
N ARG A 16 -42.36 7.51 -33.48
CA ARG A 16 -41.20 8.06 -34.16
C ARG A 16 -39.98 7.25 -33.77
N SER A 17 -39.70 6.28 -34.64
CA SER A 17 -38.34 5.91 -35.01
C SER A 17 -37.51 7.18 -35.18
N ILE A 18 -36.44 7.30 -34.39
CA ILE A 18 -35.26 8.06 -34.79
C ILE A 18 -34.10 7.11 -34.59
N CYS A 19 -33.65 6.55 -35.72
CA CYS A 19 -32.40 5.85 -35.81
C CYS A 19 -31.29 6.88 -36.09
N ALA A 20 -30.18 6.70 -35.38
CA ALA A 20 -28.80 7.01 -35.79
C ALA A 20 -28.32 8.49 -35.74
N PRO A 21 -26.99 8.72 -35.84
CA PRO A 21 -25.85 7.98 -35.26
C PRO A 21 -24.84 8.94 -34.60
N ALA A 22 -23.93 8.45 -33.75
CA ALA A 22 -22.59 9.05 -33.61
C ALA A 22 -21.69 8.20 -32.71
N SER A 23 -20.79 7.46 -33.36
CA SER A 23 -19.38 7.35 -33.02
C SER A 23 -18.98 7.40 -31.55
N ALA A 24 -18.63 6.24 -31.01
CA ALA A 24 -17.33 6.01 -30.37
C ALA A 24 -17.24 4.53 -29.99
N GLU A 25 -17.10 3.66 -30.98
CA GLU A 25 -16.35 2.43 -30.73
C GLU A 25 -14.90 2.86 -30.47
N ALA A 26 -14.60 3.13 -29.20
CA ALA A 26 -13.23 3.14 -28.72
C ALA A 26 -12.76 1.68 -28.74
N SER A 27 -12.34 1.22 -29.92
CA SER A 27 -11.39 0.13 -30.06
C SER A 27 -10.06 0.59 -29.46
N VAL A 28 -10.00 0.65 -28.13
CA VAL A 28 -8.72 0.61 -27.43
C VAL A 28 -8.21 -0.81 -27.63
N SER A 29 -7.35 -0.96 -28.63
CA SER A 29 -6.39 -2.05 -28.70
C SER A 29 -5.59 -2.03 -27.40
N ALA A 30 -6.09 -2.73 -26.39
CA ALA A 30 -5.30 -3.13 -25.25
C ALA A 30 -4.36 -4.22 -25.76
N GLU A 31 -3.28 -3.80 -26.41
CA GLU A 31 -2.08 -4.63 -26.46
C GLU A 31 -1.67 -4.82 -25.00
N GLY A 32 -2.10 -5.95 -24.45
CA GLY A 32 -1.63 -6.47 -23.17
C GLY A 32 -0.17 -6.87 -23.32
N SER A 33 0.70 -5.86 -23.44
CA SER A 33 2.11 -5.96 -23.12
C SER A 33 2.18 -6.52 -21.70
N LYS A 34 2.84 -7.68 -21.53
CA LYS A 34 3.19 -8.15 -20.19
C LYS A 34 4.00 -7.03 -19.54
N PRO A 35 3.63 -6.56 -18.34
CA PRO A 35 4.41 -5.53 -17.69
C PRO A 35 5.82 -6.06 -17.50
N CYS A 36 6.78 -5.36 -18.10
CA CYS A 36 8.18 -5.60 -17.82
C CYS A 36 8.42 -5.25 -16.34
N GLY A 37 9.43 -5.84 -15.70
CA GLY A 37 9.73 -5.54 -14.29
C GLY A 37 9.89 -4.03 -14.02
N SER A 38 10.41 -3.29 -15.00
CA SER A 38 10.52 -1.82 -14.99
C SER A 38 9.19 -1.11 -14.80
N ASP A 39 8.12 -1.58 -15.42
CA ASP A 39 6.84 -0.87 -15.47
C ASP A 39 6.15 -0.87 -14.09
N VAL A 40 6.28 -1.97 -13.34
CA VAL A 40 5.74 -2.03 -11.98
C VAL A 40 6.48 -1.08 -11.04
N ASP A 41 7.80 -0.93 -11.24
CA ASP A 41 8.63 -0.05 -10.42
C ASP A 41 8.37 1.42 -10.73
N ASP A 42 8.20 1.77 -12.01
CA ASP A 42 7.78 3.11 -12.44
C ASP A 42 6.42 3.50 -11.85
N LEU A 43 5.44 2.60 -11.95
CA LEU A 43 4.11 2.82 -11.35
C LEU A 43 4.20 2.99 -9.84
N TYR A 44 4.98 2.15 -9.16
CA TYR A 44 5.18 2.26 -7.71
C TYR A 44 5.81 3.60 -7.32
N ALA A 45 6.83 4.07 -8.06
CA ALA A 45 7.46 5.36 -7.82
C ALA A 45 6.47 6.53 -7.97
N THR A 46 5.62 6.50 -9.01
CA THR A 46 4.57 7.51 -9.22
C THR A 46 3.49 7.43 -8.14
N VAL A 47 3.11 6.24 -7.67
CA VAL A 47 2.18 6.11 -6.54
C VAL A 47 2.74 6.80 -5.29
N LEU A 48 4.02 6.63 -4.98
CA LEU A 48 4.65 7.28 -3.83
C LEU A 48 4.73 8.82 -3.95
N SER A 49 4.66 9.41 -5.14
CA SER A 49 4.52 10.86 -5.30
C SER A 49 3.10 11.35 -5.04
N GLU A 50 2.08 10.50 -5.24
CA GLU A 50 0.66 10.84 -5.02
C GLU A 50 0.18 10.61 -3.58
N VAL A 51 0.91 9.83 -2.78
CA VAL A 51 0.57 9.52 -1.38
C VAL A 51 0.36 10.78 -0.51
N PRO A 52 1.17 11.85 -0.58
CA PRO A 52 0.93 13.05 0.23
C PRO A 52 -0.46 13.68 -0.02
N THR A 53 -0.97 13.60 -1.25
CA THR A 53 -2.26 14.18 -1.67
C THR A 53 -3.43 13.23 -1.36
N HIS A 54 -3.30 11.95 -1.72
CA HIS A 54 -4.42 10.99 -1.70
C HIS A 54 -4.33 9.94 -0.58
N GLY A 55 -3.20 9.87 0.13
CA GLY A 55 -2.90 8.83 1.11
C GLY A 55 -2.70 7.44 0.49
N PHE A 56 -2.62 6.43 1.35
CA PHE A 56 -2.55 5.02 0.91
C PHE A 56 -3.95 4.48 0.57
N THR A 57 -4.51 5.00 -0.53
CA THR A 57 -5.86 4.67 -0.99
C THR A 57 -5.82 4.14 -2.44
N PRO A 58 -6.86 3.43 -2.90
CA PRO A 58 -6.98 3.05 -4.31
C PRO A 58 -6.97 4.26 -5.25
N GLN A 59 -7.44 5.43 -4.78
CA GLN A 59 -7.43 6.67 -5.54
C GLN A 59 -6.01 7.12 -5.89
N ALA A 60 -5.04 6.95 -5.00
CA ALA A 60 -3.63 7.27 -5.28
C ALA A 60 -3.07 6.41 -6.42
N ILE A 61 -3.47 5.14 -6.50
CA ILE A 61 -3.07 4.23 -7.57
C ILE A 61 -3.69 4.67 -8.90
N THR A 62 -4.99 4.98 -8.92
CA THR A 62 -5.67 5.47 -10.12
C THR A 62 -5.08 6.80 -10.60
N ALA A 63 -4.76 7.72 -9.68
CA ALA A 63 -4.11 8.99 -10.01
C ALA A 63 -2.73 8.77 -10.64
N ALA A 64 -1.93 7.85 -10.09
CA ALA A 64 -0.62 7.51 -10.64
C ALA A 64 -0.71 6.86 -12.04
N VAL A 65 -1.66 5.95 -12.25
CA VAL A 65 -1.92 5.34 -13.57
C VAL A 65 -2.31 6.41 -14.59
N HIS A 66 -3.16 7.36 -14.20
CA HIS A 66 -3.56 8.47 -15.07
C HIS A 66 -2.38 9.41 -15.36
N ALA A 67 -1.53 9.69 -14.37
CA ALA A 67 -0.33 10.52 -14.54
C ALA A 67 0.68 9.90 -15.53
N LEU A 68 0.77 8.57 -15.58
CA LEU A 68 1.60 7.83 -16.54
C LEU A 68 0.95 7.67 -17.93
N GLY A 69 -0.31 8.09 -18.09
CA GLY A 69 -1.05 7.91 -19.35
C GLY A 69 -1.39 6.44 -19.65
N TRP A 70 -1.41 5.58 -18.63
CA TRP A 70 -1.68 4.16 -18.80
C TRP A 70 -3.19 3.85 -18.73
N SER A 71 -3.58 2.70 -19.27
CA SER A 71 -4.95 2.21 -19.14
C SER A 71 -5.32 2.00 -17.66
N PRO A 72 -6.56 2.30 -17.22
CA PRO A 72 -7.03 2.00 -15.86
C PRO A 72 -6.83 0.54 -15.43
N ALA A 73 -6.72 -0.39 -16.39
CA ALA A 73 -6.40 -1.79 -16.13
C ALA A 73 -5.03 -1.98 -15.43
N ALA A 74 -4.09 -1.05 -15.59
CA ALA A 74 -2.77 -1.09 -14.96
C ALA A 74 -2.85 -1.02 -13.42
N ALA A 75 -3.93 -0.48 -12.85
CA ALA A 75 -4.12 -0.50 -11.39
C ALA A 75 -4.15 -1.94 -10.82
N ARG A 76 -4.48 -2.95 -11.65
CA ARG A 76 -4.47 -4.36 -11.27
C ARG A 76 -3.07 -4.95 -11.07
N MET A 77 -2.01 -4.20 -11.39
CA MET A 77 -0.62 -4.57 -11.06
C MET A 77 -0.40 -4.65 -9.54
N PHE A 78 -1.26 -4.00 -8.75
CA PHE A 78 -1.36 -4.18 -7.30
C PHE A 78 -2.61 -5.00 -6.93
N PRO A 79 -2.54 -6.34 -6.87
CA PRO A 79 -3.70 -7.20 -6.64
C PRO A 79 -4.42 -6.93 -5.30
N ARG A 80 -3.69 -6.53 -4.25
CA ARG A 80 -4.25 -6.16 -2.93
C ARG A 80 -4.41 -4.65 -2.77
N GLY A 81 -4.26 -3.89 -3.86
CA GLY A 81 -4.41 -2.44 -3.91
C GLY A 81 -3.39 -1.71 -3.03
N PRO A 82 -3.81 -0.75 -2.18
CA PRO A 82 -2.88 0.05 -1.38
C PRO A 82 -2.04 -0.77 -0.39
N LEU A 83 -2.49 -1.98 -0.04
CA LEU A 83 -1.74 -2.85 0.86
C LEU A 83 -0.43 -3.32 0.24
N ASP A 84 -0.40 -3.64 -1.06
CA ASP A 84 0.82 -4.04 -1.75
C ASP A 84 1.84 -2.89 -1.83
N VAL A 85 1.33 -1.65 -1.97
CA VAL A 85 2.16 -0.45 -1.96
C VAL A 85 2.83 -0.27 -0.60
N VAL A 86 2.06 -0.41 0.50
CA VAL A 86 2.61 -0.30 1.86
C VAL A 86 3.58 -1.45 2.15
N ASP A 87 3.24 -2.68 1.76
CA ASP A 87 4.07 -3.85 1.98
C ASP A 87 5.42 -3.74 1.26
N ARG A 88 5.40 -3.29 -0.01
CA ARG A 88 6.60 -3.00 -0.79
C ARG A 88 7.40 -1.85 -0.17
N LEU A 89 6.75 -0.81 0.35
CA LEU A 89 7.41 0.30 1.03
C LEU A 89 8.16 -0.16 2.27
N VAL A 90 7.50 -0.91 3.15
CA VAL A 90 8.13 -1.46 4.37
C VAL A 90 9.31 -2.36 4.00
N ALA A 91 9.12 -3.29 3.06
CA ALA A 91 10.19 -4.19 2.62
C ALA A 91 11.38 -3.43 2.00
N THR A 92 11.12 -2.39 1.22
CA THR A 92 12.17 -1.56 0.60
C THR A 92 12.90 -0.75 1.64
N SER A 93 12.19 -0.08 2.56
CA SER A 93 12.81 0.67 3.65
C SER A 93 13.67 -0.21 4.56
N ASN A 94 13.25 -1.45 4.85
CA ASN A 94 14.03 -2.38 5.65
C ASN A 94 15.33 -2.80 4.91
N ARG A 95 15.28 -3.05 3.60
CA ARG A 95 16.48 -3.33 2.80
C ARG A 95 17.41 -2.13 2.70
N THR A 96 16.87 -0.95 2.47
CA THR A 96 17.65 0.30 2.44
C THR A 96 18.30 0.56 3.79
N LEU A 97 17.60 0.28 4.90
CA LEU A 97 18.18 0.39 6.23
C LEU A 97 19.38 -0.55 6.39
N ALA A 98 19.25 -1.82 6.03
CA ALA A 98 20.35 -2.79 6.12
C ALA A 98 21.59 -2.31 5.34
N ALA A 99 21.40 -1.77 4.13
CA ALA A 99 22.48 -1.20 3.34
C ALA A 99 23.14 0.01 4.04
N VAL A 100 22.34 0.94 4.58
CA VAL A 100 22.85 2.11 5.32
C VAL A 100 23.61 1.69 6.58
N LEU A 101 23.15 0.65 7.28
CA LEU A 101 23.81 0.15 8.48
C LEU A 101 25.12 -0.58 8.16
N ALA A 102 25.21 -1.27 7.03
CA ALA A 102 26.42 -1.96 6.59
C ALA A 102 27.59 -1.01 6.27
N GLU A 103 27.29 0.21 5.81
CA GLU A 103 28.30 1.23 5.47
C GLU A 103 28.68 2.14 6.64
N LYS A 104 27.96 2.06 7.77
CA LYS A 104 28.10 3.02 8.88
C LYS A 104 29.22 2.63 9.84
N GLU A 105 30.16 3.54 10.07
CA GLU A 105 31.12 3.43 11.18
C GLU A 105 30.41 3.49 12.54
N MET A 106 30.83 2.60 13.44
CA MET A 106 30.14 2.22 14.66
C MET A 106 30.56 3.07 15.86
N SER A 107 29.58 3.48 16.69
CA SER A 107 29.84 3.90 18.08
C SER A 107 30.15 2.66 18.93
N ASP A 108 30.97 2.81 19.97
CA ASP A 108 31.26 1.71 20.91
C ASP A 108 29.99 1.29 21.67
N ASP A 109 29.06 2.21 21.95
CA ASP A 109 27.84 1.93 22.71
C ASP A 109 26.77 1.18 21.86
N PRO A 110 26.38 -0.06 22.23
CA PRO A 110 25.31 -0.79 21.56
C PRO A 110 23.94 -0.10 21.64
N VAL A 111 23.64 0.65 22.71
CA VAL A 111 22.36 1.35 22.85
C VAL A 111 22.27 2.50 21.86
N GLU A 112 23.34 3.29 21.72
CA GLU A 112 23.43 4.35 20.71
C GLU A 112 23.32 3.81 19.29
N ARG A 113 23.95 2.67 18.99
CA ARG A 113 23.85 2.00 17.69
C ARG A 113 22.40 1.60 17.37
N PHE A 114 21.71 0.98 18.33
CA PHE A 114 20.31 0.62 18.15
C PHE A 114 19.42 1.85 17.97
N ALA A 115 19.62 2.88 18.80
CA ALA A 115 18.87 4.14 18.71
C ALA A 115 19.11 4.85 17.37
N PHE A 116 20.34 4.80 16.83
CA PHE A 116 20.66 5.30 15.50
C PHE A 116 19.88 4.54 14.42
N ALA A 117 19.92 3.21 14.44
CA ALA A 117 19.19 2.40 13.46
C ALA A 117 17.67 2.67 13.49
N ALA A 118 17.09 2.74 14.70
CA ALA A 118 15.68 3.06 14.89
C ALA A 118 15.34 4.47 14.38
N ARG A 119 16.16 5.48 14.69
CA ARG A 119 15.98 6.85 14.21
C ARG A 119 16.04 6.92 12.69
N THR A 120 17.06 6.31 12.07
CA THR A 120 17.22 6.28 10.61
C THR A 120 16.00 5.64 9.95
N ARG A 121 15.49 4.53 10.51
CA ARG A 121 14.29 3.86 9.98
C ARG A 121 13.03 4.73 10.06
N LEU A 122 12.88 5.51 11.13
CA LEU A 122 11.75 6.43 11.29
C LEU A 122 11.86 7.64 10.34
N GLN A 123 13.06 8.18 10.17
CA GLN A 123 13.32 9.29 9.24
C GLN A 123 12.98 8.94 7.79
N MET A 124 13.12 7.67 7.37
CA MET A 124 12.69 7.23 6.04
C MET A 124 11.18 7.42 5.78
N MET A 125 10.36 7.52 6.84
CA MET A 125 8.90 7.66 6.73
C MET A 125 8.41 9.11 6.82
N ASP A 126 9.32 10.08 6.98
CA ASP A 126 8.98 11.49 7.22
C ASP A 126 8.08 12.06 6.11
N LYS A 127 8.39 11.74 4.84
CA LYS A 127 7.59 12.13 3.66
C LYS A 127 6.12 11.68 3.75
N PHE A 128 5.84 10.60 4.46
CA PHE A 128 4.52 9.96 4.53
C PHE A 128 3.83 10.16 5.88
N HIS A 129 4.41 10.96 6.78
CA HIS A 129 3.95 11.14 8.17
C HIS A 129 2.44 11.36 8.32
N PRO A 130 1.76 12.24 7.54
CA PRO A 130 0.33 12.51 7.73
C PRO A 130 -0.58 11.29 7.51
N HIS A 131 -0.16 10.37 6.63
CA HIS A 131 -0.96 9.21 6.22
C HIS A 131 -0.41 7.89 6.78
N TRP A 132 0.70 7.94 7.51
CA TRP A 132 1.41 6.75 7.98
C TRP A 132 0.62 5.93 8.99
N SER A 133 -0.17 6.57 9.86
CA SER A 133 -1.04 5.86 10.81
C SER A 133 -2.08 4.98 10.10
N LYS A 134 -2.70 5.47 9.02
CA LYS A 134 -3.62 4.70 8.18
C LYS A 134 -2.90 3.58 7.42
N ALA A 135 -1.69 3.85 6.94
CA ALA A 135 -0.84 2.85 6.29
C ALA A 135 -0.50 1.70 7.24
N LEU A 136 -0.14 2.00 8.49
CA LEU A 136 0.14 1.01 9.52
C LEU A 136 -1.08 0.16 9.85
N ALA A 137 -2.26 0.78 9.96
CA ALA A 137 -3.51 0.05 10.18
C ALA A 137 -3.80 -0.93 9.04
N LEU A 138 -3.55 -0.52 7.79
CA LEU A 138 -3.69 -1.39 6.62
C LEU A 138 -2.65 -2.53 6.64
N HIS A 139 -1.40 -2.21 6.95
CA HIS A 139 -0.29 -3.17 7.00
C HIS A 139 -0.49 -4.25 8.07
N HIS A 140 -1.03 -3.89 9.23
CA HIS A 140 -1.31 -4.80 10.35
C HIS A 140 -2.74 -5.37 10.32
N SER A 141 -3.44 -5.26 9.19
CA SER A 141 -4.75 -5.88 9.02
C SER A 141 -4.65 -7.41 9.20
N PRO A 142 -5.72 -8.10 9.65
CA PRO A 142 -5.70 -9.54 9.88
C PRO A 142 -5.28 -10.36 8.64
N THR A 143 -5.56 -9.85 7.44
CA THR A 143 -5.19 -10.48 6.17
C THR A 143 -3.69 -10.37 5.85
N ASN A 144 -2.96 -9.47 6.52
CA ASN A 144 -1.52 -9.26 6.34
C ASN A 144 -0.70 -9.44 7.63
N ALA A 145 -1.36 -9.73 8.76
CA ALA A 145 -0.73 -9.75 10.09
C ALA A 145 0.51 -10.65 10.16
N GLY A 146 0.47 -11.85 9.55
CA GLY A 146 1.61 -12.76 9.52
C GLY A 146 2.81 -12.19 8.76
N ASN A 147 2.58 -11.45 7.67
CA ASN A 147 3.66 -10.82 6.91
C ASN A 147 4.21 -9.59 7.63
N ALA A 148 3.33 -8.75 8.18
CA ALA A 148 3.72 -7.59 8.98
C ALA A 148 4.56 -8.00 10.20
N ALA A 149 4.14 -9.04 10.93
CA ALA A 149 4.89 -9.58 12.06
C ALA A 149 6.27 -10.10 11.63
N ARG A 150 6.36 -10.80 10.49
CA ARG A 150 7.64 -11.26 9.93
C ARG A 150 8.57 -10.09 9.60
N GLN A 151 8.06 -9.08 8.89
CA GLN A 151 8.85 -7.91 8.51
C GLN A 151 9.32 -7.11 9.73
N ALA A 152 8.48 -6.99 10.77
CA ALA A 152 8.85 -6.37 12.02
C ALA A 152 9.93 -7.16 12.77
N ALA A 153 9.80 -8.49 12.84
CA ALA A 153 10.79 -9.35 13.49
C ALA A 153 12.15 -9.30 12.78
N MET A 154 12.17 -9.37 11.44
CA MET A 154 13.40 -9.26 10.66
C MET A 154 14.06 -7.88 10.81
N LEU A 155 13.26 -6.81 10.90
CA LEU A 155 13.77 -5.46 11.13
C LEU A 155 14.46 -5.33 12.49
N VAL A 156 13.82 -5.85 13.55
CA VAL A 156 14.39 -5.81 14.90
C VAL A 156 15.65 -6.66 14.98
N ASP A 157 15.66 -7.84 14.34
CA ASP A 157 16.85 -8.70 14.28
C ASP A 157 18.02 -8.00 13.58
N GLU A 158 17.77 -7.33 12.45
CA GLU A 158 18.80 -6.54 11.74
C GLU A 158 19.34 -5.39 12.60
N MET A 159 18.46 -4.63 13.27
CA MET A 159 18.87 -3.55 14.18
C MET A 159 19.68 -4.10 15.37
N ALA A 160 19.29 -5.24 15.91
CA ALA A 160 19.98 -5.88 17.03
C ALA A 160 21.34 -6.45 16.60
N HIS A 161 21.42 -7.00 15.38
CA HIS A 161 22.66 -7.44 14.77
C HIS A 161 23.63 -6.27 14.60
N PHE A 162 23.17 -5.14 14.05
CA PHE A 162 23.97 -3.92 13.91
C PHE A 162 24.46 -3.39 15.27
N ALA A 163 23.61 -3.43 16.31
CA ALA A 163 23.99 -3.04 17.66
C ALA A 163 24.97 -4.00 18.34
N GLY A 164 25.29 -5.15 17.74
CA GLY A 164 26.22 -6.13 18.29
C GLY A 164 25.64 -6.95 19.44
N TYR A 165 24.30 -7.02 19.57
CA TYR A 165 23.67 -7.94 20.51
C TYR A 165 23.91 -9.36 20.04
N SER A 166 24.95 -10.01 20.58
CA SER A 166 25.38 -11.36 20.19
C SER A 166 24.48 -12.45 20.77
N ASN A 167 23.87 -12.20 21.93
CA ASN A 167 23.08 -13.23 22.62
C ASN A 167 21.73 -13.49 21.92
N PRO A 168 21.43 -14.75 21.55
CA PRO A 168 20.13 -15.10 20.99
C PRO A 168 19.00 -14.86 21.99
N ASP A 169 19.27 -14.95 23.30
CA ASP A 169 18.28 -14.74 24.35
C ASP A 169 17.79 -13.30 24.44
N VAL A 170 18.64 -12.28 24.19
CA VAL A 170 18.17 -10.87 24.15
C VAL A 170 17.41 -10.58 22.86
N ARG A 171 17.79 -11.17 21.72
CA ARG A 171 17.04 -11.05 20.46
C ARG A 171 15.65 -11.69 20.57
N PHE A 172 15.57 -12.85 21.22
CA PHE A 172 14.31 -13.54 21.49
C PHE A 172 13.46 -12.85 22.57
N CYS A 173 14.07 -12.39 23.67
CA CYS A 173 13.36 -11.65 24.72
C CYS A 173 12.77 -10.32 24.22
N MET A 174 13.46 -9.54 23.39
CA MET A 174 12.89 -8.28 22.86
C MET A 174 11.60 -8.50 22.05
N VAL A 175 11.42 -9.70 21.46
CA VAL A 175 10.19 -10.09 20.75
C VAL A 175 9.08 -10.56 21.71
N TRP A 176 9.41 -11.06 22.91
CA TRP A 176 8.47 -11.73 23.82
C TRP A 176 8.16 -11.01 25.15
N THR A 177 9.04 -10.14 25.66
CA THR A 177 8.88 -9.53 27.00
C THR A 177 7.79 -8.46 27.10
N SER A 178 7.14 -8.06 25.98
CA SER A 178 5.96 -7.20 26.06
C SER A 178 4.71 -7.90 26.65
N SER A 179 4.75 -9.22 26.87
CA SER A 179 3.62 -9.97 27.46
C SER A 179 3.75 -10.29 28.96
N SER A 180 4.89 -9.98 29.62
CA SER A 180 5.15 -10.39 31.00
C SER A 180 5.07 -9.29 32.07
N HIS A 181 4.53 -8.10 31.75
CA HIS A 181 4.27 -7.03 32.73
C HIS A 181 2.78 -6.84 33.11
N LEU A 182 1.93 -7.85 32.88
CA LEU A 182 0.52 -7.86 33.27
C LEU A 182 0.18 -8.84 34.39
N SER A 183 1.15 -9.23 35.22
CA SER A 183 0.87 -10.02 36.43
C SER A 183 1.88 -9.69 37.53
N ALA A 184 1.58 -8.66 38.30
CA ALA A 184 2.05 -8.47 39.67
C ALA A 184 0.97 -7.72 40.46
#